data_AF-A0A955XKQ6-F1
#
_entry.id   AF-A0A955XKQ6-F1
#
_cell.length_a   1.000
_cell.length_b   1.000
_cell.length_c   1.000
_cell.angle_alpha   90.00
_cell.angle_beta   90.00
_cell.angle_gamma   90.00
#
_symmetry.space_group_name_H-M   'P 1'
#
loop_
_entity.id
_entity.type
_entity.pdbx_description
1 polymer ?
#
loop_
_entity_poly.entity_id
_entity_poly.type
_entity_poly.pdbx_seq_one_letter_code
_entity_poly.pdbx_strand_id
1 'polypeptide(L)'
;MSELHDVVVAPADAGYALPDGLVRSFLRSLSGHGVVEPAGEAVARTWVEVYLKPGVYAHRAFAEGSAPEGPAFLGATFRFADDPAPLPGHPAVATRFHLVFYGARYADVLGIFKQQFEELLHCRVRALSCAHDGVPTPRDVPADEARPAAKQRQARGGAVGTTVEEF
;
A
#
# COMPACT_ATOMS: atom_id res chain seq x y z
N MET A 1 -21.48 -0.03 17.47
CA MET A 1 -20.17 0.31 16.87
C MET A 1 -20.01 -0.57 15.65
N SER A 2 -19.78 -0.02 14.47
CA SER A 2 -19.44 -0.85 13.30
C SER A 2 -18.10 -1.52 13.57
N GLU A 3 -18.03 -2.83 13.36
CA GLU A 3 -16.78 -3.59 13.41
C GLU A 3 -15.81 -3.04 12.35
N LEU A 4 -14.53 -2.91 12.69
CA LEU A 4 -13.50 -2.47 11.76
C LEU A 4 -12.70 -3.67 11.26
N HIS A 5 -12.24 -3.59 10.02
CA HIS A 5 -11.58 -4.67 9.31
C HIS A 5 -10.22 -4.23 8.79
N ASP A 6 -9.27 -5.15 8.75
CA ASP A 6 -8.07 -4.96 7.93
C ASP A 6 -8.31 -5.65 6.59
N VAL A 7 -8.21 -4.89 5.51
CA VAL A 7 -8.47 -5.38 4.15
C VAL A 7 -7.17 -5.43 3.36
N VAL A 8 -6.79 -6.62 2.94
CA VAL A 8 -5.55 -6.90 2.21
C VAL A 8 -5.86 -7.16 0.75
N VAL A 9 -5.30 -6.35 -0.14
CA VAL A 9 -5.31 -6.55 -1.60
C VAL A 9 -3.93 -7.04 -2.02
N ALA A 10 -3.87 -8.25 -2.56
CA ALA A 10 -2.63 -8.94 -2.88
C ALA A 10 -2.75 -9.67 -4.23
N PRO A 11 -1.64 -9.99 -4.93
CA PRO A 11 -1.72 -10.76 -6.16
C PRO A 11 -2.32 -12.14 -5.89
N ALA A 12 -3.08 -12.64 -6.86
CA ALA A 12 -3.58 -14.01 -6.83
C ALA A 12 -2.41 -15.01 -7.02
N ASP A 13 -1.42 -14.66 -7.84
CA ASP A 13 -0.18 -15.40 -7.99
C ASP A 13 0.87 -14.94 -6.97
N ALA A 14 1.27 -15.83 -6.07
CA ALA A 14 2.27 -15.56 -5.05
C ALA A 14 3.66 -15.22 -5.61
N GLY A 15 3.98 -15.70 -6.82
CA GLY A 15 5.26 -15.49 -7.48
C GLY A 15 5.38 -14.17 -8.24
N TYR A 16 4.27 -13.44 -8.44
CA TYR A 16 4.26 -12.21 -9.22
C TYR A 16 5.14 -11.14 -8.58
N ALA A 17 6.22 -10.77 -9.27
CA ALA A 17 7.08 -9.66 -8.89
C ALA A 17 6.59 -8.38 -9.57
N LEU A 18 6.54 -7.29 -8.82
CA LEU A 18 6.19 -5.98 -9.39
C LEU A 18 7.39 -5.41 -10.14
N PRO A 19 7.23 -5.03 -11.43
CA PRO A 19 8.20 -4.18 -12.11
C PRO A 19 8.32 -2.82 -11.40
N ASP A 20 9.55 -2.35 -11.18
CA ASP A 20 9.84 -1.11 -10.43
C ASP A 20 9.05 0.11 -10.92
N GLY A 21 8.88 0.25 -12.24
CA GLY A 21 8.12 1.35 -12.83
C GLY A 21 6.63 1.32 -12.51
N LEU A 22 6.04 0.15 -12.28
CA LEU A 22 4.61 0.00 -11.98
C LEU A 22 4.28 0.44 -10.56
N VAL A 23 5.16 0.22 -9.59
CA VAL A 23 4.97 0.65 -8.19
C VAL A 23 4.68 2.15 -8.11
N ARG A 24 5.52 2.97 -8.77
CA ARG A 24 5.38 4.43 -8.73
C ARG A 24 4.13 4.91 -9.44
N SER A 25 3.84 4.34 -10.61
CA SER A 25 2.64 4.67 -11.39
C SER A 25 1.38 4.30 -10.62
N PHE A 26 1.37 3.15 -9.96
CA PHE A 26 0.29 2.67 -9.12
C PHE A 26 0.02 3.60 -7.93
N LEU A 27 1.04 3.93 -7.13
CA LEU A 27 0.89 4.85 -5.99
C LEU A 27 0.44 6.25 -6.45
N ARG A 28 1.00 6.75 -7.55
CA ARG A 28 0.60 8.03 -8.14
C ARG A 28 -0.86 8.01 -8.59
N SER A 29 -1.32 6.90 -9.18
CA SER A 29 -2.71 6.75 -9.59
C SER A 29 -3.65 6.79 -8.38
N LEU A 30 -3.34 6.04 -7.31
CA LEU A 30 -4.15 6.04 -6.09
C LEU A 30 -4.23 7.43 -5.44
N SER A 31 -3.10 8.14 -5.35
CA SER A 31 -3.06 9.49 -4.82
C SER A 31 -3.72 10.52 -5.73
N GLY A 32 -3.56 10.38 -7.05
CA GLY A 32 -4.24 11.24 -8.03
C GLY A 32 -5.77 11.09 -8.00
N HIS A 33 -6.27 9.92 -7.66
CA HIS A 33 -7.69 9.68 -7.40
C HIS A 33 -8.14 10.06 -5.98
N GLY A 34 -7.23 10.52 -5.12
CA GLY A 34 -7.51 10.91 -3.75
C GLY A 34 -7.88 9.74 -2.83
N VAL A 35 -7.51 8.51 -3.18
CA VAL A 35 -7.80 7.32 -2.35
C VAL A 35 -6.85 7.28 -1.15
N VAL A 36 -5.57 7.57 -1.39
CA VAL A 36 -4.51 7.51 -0.38
C VAL A 36 -3.55 8.70 -0.49
N GLU A 37 -2.95 9.07 0.63
CA GLU A 37 -1.91 10.10 0.71
C GLU A 37 -0.63 9.50 1.31
N PRO A 38 0.53 9.60 0.64
CA PRO A 38 1.81 9.13 1.19
C PRO A 38 2.19 9.91 2.45
N ALA A 39 2.54 9.18 3.51
CA ALA A 39 2.93 9.74 4.80
C ALA A 39 4.40 9.47 5.16
N GLY A 40 5.00 8.44 4.55
CA GLY A 40 6.40 8.07 4.73
C GLY A 40 6.72 6.75 4.05
N GLU A 41 7.97 6.34 4.11
CA GLU A 41 8.43 5.06 3.57
C GLU A 41 9.58 4.50 4.41
N ALA A 42 9.66 3.18 4.47
CA ALA A 42 10.83 2.45 4.93
C ALA A 42 11.41 1.69 3.73
N VAL A 43 12.67 2.00 3.40
CA VAL A 43 13.35 1.49 2.20
C VAL A 43 14.55 0.65 2.63
N ALA A 44 14.41 -0.66 2.56
CA ALA A 44 15.50 -1.60 2.73
C ALA A 44 16.12 -1.97 1.37
N ARG A 45 17.14 -2.83 1.40
CA ARG A 45 17.72 -3.42 0.18
C ARG A 45 16.69 -4.28 -0.56
N THR A 46 16.03 -5.18 0.16
CA THR A 46 15.19 -6.25 -0.39
C THR A 46 13.69 -5.99 -0.28
N TRP A 47 13.28 -4.91 0.38
CA TRP A 47 11.87 -4.56 0.54
C TRP A 47 11.68 -3.06 0.70
N VAL A 48 10.47 -2.62 0.37
CA VAL A 48 9.99 -1.27 0.61
C VAL A 48 8.60 -1.36 1.19
N GLU A 49 8.32 -0.51 2.17
CA GLU A 49 7.01 -0.35 2.77
C GLU A 49 6.65 1.13 2.77
N VAL A 50 5.60 1.48 2.03
CA VAL A 50 5.09 2.85 1.93
C VAL A 50 3.91 2.98 2.88
N TYR A 51 3.98 3.95 3.80
CA TYR A 51 2.92 4.27 4.73
C TYR A 51 1.99 5.31 4.13
N LEU A 52 0.70 5.02 4.18
CA LEU A 52 -0.36 5.75 3.51
C LEU A 52 -1.42 6.18 4.52
N LYS A 53 -1.98 7.37 4.34
CA LYS A 53 -3.15 7.88 5.06
C LYS A 53 -4.36 7.89 4.13
N PRO A 54 -5.59 7.90 4.67
CA PRO A 54 -6.79 8.09 3.87
C PRO A 54 -6.76 9.44 3.15
N GLY A 55 -7.00 9.43 1.84
CA GLY A 55 -7.25 10.65 1.08
C GLY A 55 -8.72 11.09 1.15
N VAL A 56 -9.01 12.26 0.58
CA VAL A 56 -10.37 12.86 0.56
C VAL A 56 -11.43 11.93 -0.07
N TYR A 57 -11.02 11.06 -0.99
CA TYR A 57 -11.89 10.10 -1.69
C TYR A 57 -11.58 8.63 -1.33
N ALA A 58 -10.99 8.38 -0.15
CA ALA A 58 -10.67 7.03 0.35
C ALA A 58 -11.85 6.04 0.28
N HIS A 59 -13.08 6.51 0.53
CA HIS A 59 -14.29 5.67 0.48
C HIS A 59 -14.51 4.99 -0.88
N ARG A 60 -14.00 5.57 -1.98
CA ARG A 60 -14.18 5.02 -3.33
C ARG A 60 -13.45 3.68 -3.54
N ALA A 61 -12.51 3.33 -2.68
CA ALA A 61 -11.93 2.00 -2.68
C ALA A 61 -12.90 0.91 -2.21
N PHE A 62 -13.99 1.28 -1.50
CA PHE A 62 -14.87 0.33 -0.82
C PHE A 62 -16.34 0.45 -1.23
N ALA A 63 -16.82 1.66 -1.54
CA ALA A 63 -18.22 1.90 -1.83
C ALA A 63 -18.44 3.00 -2.88
N GLU A 64 -19.53 2.87 -3.61
CA GLU A 64 -20.06 3.94 -4.46
C GLU A 64 -20.85 4.96 -3.62
N GLY A 65 -20.99 6.17 -4.15
CA GLY A 65 -21.81 7.22 -3.54
C GLY A 65 -21.06 8.13 -2.57
N SER A 66 -21.73 8.56 -1.52
CA SER A 66 -21.22 9.56 -0.58
C SER A 66 -20.21 8.98 0.40
N ALA A 67 -19.23 9.79 0.78
CA ALA A 67 -18.28 9.46 1.83
C ALA A 67 -19.00 9.19 3.18
N PRO A 68 -18.52 8.23 3.99
CA PRO A 68 -19.00 8.03 5.34
C PRO A 68 -18.64 9.23 6.23
N GLU A 69 -19.27 9.31 7.40
CA GLU A 69 -18.84 10.25 8.44
C GLU A 69 -17.51 9.78 9.05
N GLY A 70 -16.45 10.56 8.81
CA GLY A 70 -15.07 10.21 9.17
C GLY A 70 -14.33 9.41 8.09
N PRO A 71 -13.12 8.93 8.39
CA PRO A 71 -12.30 8.27 7.37
C PRO A 71 -12.83 6.86 7.05
N ALA A 72 -12.61 6.41 5.81
CA ALA A 72 -13.02 5.08 5.34
C ALA A 72 -12.15 3.95 5.92
N PHE A 73 -10.90 4.26 6.26
CA PHE A 73 -9.93 3.41 6.94
C PHE A 73 -9.01 4.29 7.82
N LEU A 74 -8.22 3.71 8.72
CA LEU A 74 -7.40 4.48 9.67
C LEU A 74 -5.96 4.72 9.17
N GLY A 75 -5.40 3.76 8.44
CA GLY A 75 -4.10 3.87 7.79
C GLY A 75 -3.95 2.78 6.73
N ALA A 76 -2.91 2.87 5.90
CA ALA A 76 -2.65 1.84 4.91
C ALA A 76 -1.14 1.64 4.69
N THR A 77 -0.76 0.45 4.23
CA THR A 77 0.62 0.15 3.82
C THR A 77 0.63 -0.50 2.47
N PHE A 78 1.48 -0.02 1.57
CA PHE A 78 1.83 -0.73 0.36
C PHE A 78 3.24 -1.30 0.51
N ARG A 79 3.34 -2.63 0.58
CA ARG A 79 4.62 -3.34 0.74
C ARG A 79 4.95 -4.08 -0.54
N PHE A 80 6.21 -4.05 -0.94
CA PHE A 80 6.76 -4.89 -1.99
C PHE A 80 8.19 -5.33 -1.65
N ALA A 81 8.57 -6.54 -2.06
CA ALA A 81 9.82 -7.18 -1.71
C ALA A 81 10.29 -8.18 -2.77
N ASP A 82 11.59 -8.48 -2.78
CA ASP A 82 12.21 -9.46 -3.66
C ASP A 82 11.72 -10.88 -3.35
N ASP A 83 11.56 -11.18 -2.06
CA ASP A 83 11.09 -12.46 -1.54
C ASP A 83 9.63 -12.37 -1.05
N PRO A 84 8.81 -13.40 -1.30
CA PRO A 84 7.45 -13.45 -0.76
C PRO A 84 7.42 -13.37 0.76
N ALA A 85 6.56 -12.51 1.30
CA ALA A 85 6.33 -12.38 2.73
C ALA A 85 4.87 -12.75 3.08
N PRO A 86 4.60 -13.32 4.26
CA PRO A 86 3.24 -13.59 4.72
C PRO A 86 2.37 -12.33 4.73
N LEU A 87 1.11 -12.48 4.36
CA LEU A 87 0.12 -11.40 4.44
C LEU A 87 -0.29 -11.14 5.89
N PRO A 88 -0.45 -9.87 6.30
CA PRO A 88 -1.06 -9.53 7.59
C PRO A 88 -2.42 -10.21 7.76
N GLY A 89 -2.68 -10.83 8.91
CA GLY A 89 -3.91 -11.58 9.18
C GLY A 89 -4.07 -12.92 8.45
N HIS A 90 -3.19 -13.24 7.48
CA HIS A 90 -3.31 -14.43 6.63
C HIS A 90 -1.94 -15.12 6.42
N PRO A 91 -1.33 -15.70 7.49
CA PRO A 91 0.05 -16.18 7.46
C PRO A 91 0.29 -17.37 6.52
N ALA A 92 -0.76 -18.10 6.14
CA ALA A 92 -0.68 -19.19 5.16
C ALA A 92 -0.52 -18.70 3.72
N VAL A 93 -0.62 -17.40 3.48
CA VAL A 93 -0.52 -16.77 2.17
C VAL A 93 0.69 -15.86 2.16
N ALA A 94 1.64 -16.12 1.27
CA ALA A 94 2.81 -15.27 1.06
C ALA A 94 2.79 -14.65 -0.34
N THR A 95 3.19 -13.39 -0.45
CA THR A 95 3.24 -12.65 -1.71
C THR A 95 4.39 -11.66 -1.71
N ARG A 96 4.92 -11.35 -2.90
CA ARG A 96 5.96 -10.32 -3.06
C ARG A 96 5.45 -8.90 -2.87
N PHE A 97 4.15 -8.65 -2.97
CA PHE A 97 3.59 -7.34 -2.68
C PHE A 97 2.15 -7.42 -2.17
N HIS A 98 1.73 -6.41 -1.42
CA HIS A 98 0.34 -6.24 -0.99
C HIS A 98 0.05 -4.80 -0.58
N LEU A 99 -1.21 -4.39 -0.73
CA LEU A 99 -1.78 -3.19 -0.12
C LEU A 99 -2.67 -3.62 1.05
N VAL A 100 -2.46 -3.05 2.23
CA VAL A 100 -3.35 -3.24 3.38
C VAL A 100 -4.01 -1.93 3.74
N PHE A 101 -5.33 -1.94 3.90
CA PHE A 101 -6.10 -0.89 4.54
C PHE A 101 -6.42 -1.31 5.97
N TYR A 102 -5.87 -0.62 6.96
CA TYR A 102 -6.08 -0.90 8.37
C TYR A 102 -7.31 -0.18 8.90
N GLY A 103 -8.12 -0.87 9.67
CA GLY A 103 -9.30 -0.30 10.33
C GLY A 103 -10.33 0.26 9.34
N ALA A 104 -10.51 -0.42 8.21
CA ALA A 104 -11.53 -0.12 7.22
C ALA A 104 -12.93 -0.38 7.81
N ARG A 105 -13.88 0.48 7.46
CA ARG A 105 -15.31 0.32 7.82
C ARG A 105 -16.02 -0.76 6.99
N TYR A 106 -15.33 -1.29 6.00
CA TYR A 106 -15.84 -2.23 5.02
C TYR A 106 -14.94 -3.47 5.04
N ALA A 107 -15.53 -4.65 4.95
CA ALA A 107 -14.79 -5.91 4.95
C ALA A 107 -14.21 -6.29 3.57
N ASP A 108 -14.52 -5.53 2.51
CA ASP A 108 -14.02 -5.81 1.17
C ASP A 108 -13.86 -4.52 0.37
N VAL A 109 -13.03 -4.55 -0.67
CA VAL A 109 -12.88 -3.47 -1.64
C VAL A 109 -13.94 -3.57 -2.74
N LEU A 110 -14.28 -2.42 -3.33
CA LEU A 110 -15.23 -2.36 -4.43
C LEU A 110 -14.66 -3.07 -5.67
N GLY A 111 -15.52 -3.79 -6.40
CA GLY A 111 -15.11 -4.53 -7.60
C GLY A 111 -14.42 -3.65 -8.67
N ILE A 112 -14.87 -2.40 -8.84
CA ILE A 112 -14.25 -1.46 -9.79
C ILE A 112 -12.86 -1.01 -9.33
N PHE A 113 -12.65 -0.82 -8.02
CA PHE A 113 -11.34 -0.51 -7.45
C PHE A 113 -10.38 -1.68 -7.68
N LYS A 114 -10.87 -2.91 -7.45
CA LYS A 114 -10.14 -4.13 -7.75
C LYS A 114 -9.74 -4.20 -9.24
N GLN A 115 -10.66 -3.93 -10.16
CA GLN A 115 -10.38 -3.93 -11.60
C GLN A 115 -9.30 -2.91 -11.98
N GLN A 116 -9.39 -1.68 -11.48
CA GLN A 116 -8.36 -0.66 -11.70
C GLN A 116 -6.98 -1.11 -11.20
N PHE A 117 -6.95 -1.77 -10.05
CA PHE A 117 -5.74 -2.36 -9.49
C PHE A 117 -5.14 -3.43 -10.42
N GLU A 118 -5.99 -4.32 -10.94
CA GLU A 118 -5.57 -5.37 -11.89
C GLU A 118 -5.05 -4.79 -13.21
N GLU A 119 -5.71 -3.74 -13.73
CA GLU A 119 -5.32 -3.05 -14.95
C GLU A 119 -3.98 -2.33 -14.80
N LEU A 120 -3.78 -1.61 -13.70
CA LEU A 120 -2.54 -0.85 -13.45
C LEU A 120 -1.34 -1.74 -13.18
N LEU A 121 -1.54 -2.89 -12.52
CA LEU A 121 -0.46 -3.80 -12.16
C LEU A 121 -0.27 -4.96 -13.11
N HIS A 122 -1.13 -5.09 -14.13
CA HIS A 122 -1.14 -6.20 -15.09
C HIS A 122 -1.17 -7.59 -14.44
N CYS A 123 -1.90 -7.72 -13.33
CA CYS A 123 -2.02 -8.98 -12.59
C CYS A 123 -3.43 -9.15 -12.03
N ARG A 124 -3.85 -10.39 -11.79
CA ARG A 124 -5.07 -10.66 -11.01
C ARG A 124 -4.79 -10.45 -9.53
N VAL A 125 -5.74 -9.87 -8.83
CA VAL A 125 -5.64 -9.68 -7.37
C VAL A 125 -6.76 -10.40 -6.64
N ARG A 126 -6.55 -10.58 -5.35
CA ARG A 126 -7.57 -11.02 -4.39
C ARG A 126 -7.63 -10.03 -3.26
N ALA A 127 -8.82 -9.89 -2.70
CA ALA A 127 -9.07 -9.16 -1.48
C ALA A 127 -9.35 -10.18 -0.36
N LEU A 128 -8.74 -9.97 0.79
CA LEU A 128 -8.91 -10.76 1.99
C LEU A 128 -9.15 -9.80 3.16
N SER A 129 -9.87 -10.26 4.17
CA SER A 129 -10.15 -9.44 5.35
C SER A 129 -9.98 -10.22 6.65
N CYS A 130 -9.51 -9.52 7.68
CA CYS A 130 -9.52 -10.01 9.06
C CYS A 130 -10.07 -8.94 10.02
N ALA A 131 -10.27 -9.33 11.28
CA ALA A 131 -10.59 -8.37 12.33
C ALA A 131 -9.42 -7.39 12.50
N HIS A 132 -9.74 -6.11 12.72
CA HIS A 132 -8.74 -5.07 12.94
C HIS A 132 -8.06 -5.21 14.31
N ASP A 133 -6.72 -5.17 14.33
CA ASP A 133 -5.89 -5.24 15.55
C ASP A 133 -5.01 -4.00 15.78
N GLY A 134 -5.32 -2.89 15.10
CA GLY A 134 -4.59 -1.63 15.19
C GLY A 134 -3.80 -1.28 13.93
N VAL A 135 -3.37 -0.02 13.83
CA VAL A 135 -2.51 0.43 12.73
C VAL A 135 -1.06 0.17 13.12
N PRO A 136 -0.27 -0.57 12.33
CA PRO A 136 1.11 -0.85 12.68
C PRO A 136 1.94 0.43 12.71
N THR A 137 2.90 0.48 13.64
CA THR A 137 3.91 1.54 13.66
C THR A 137 4.84 1.40 12.46
N PRO A 138 5.35 2.51 11.89
CA PRO A 138 6.37 2.45 10.87
C PRO A 138 7.55 1.57 11.30
N ARG A 139 7.95 0.63 10.45
CA ARG A 139 9.13 -0.20 10.66
C ARG A 139 10.40 0.62 10.50
N ASP A 140 11.33 0.41 11.42
CA ASP A 140 12.72 0.81 11.24
C ASP A 140 13.42 -0.11 10.24
N VAL A 141 14.30 0.47 9.42
CA VAL A 141 15.15 -0.31 8.51
C VAL A 141 16.41 -0.73 9.28
N PRO A 142 16.71 -2.04 9.39
CA PRO A 142 17.94 -2.52 10.01
C PRO A 142 19.19 -1.91 9.33
N ALA A 143 20.22 -1.58 10.11
CA ALA A 143 21.39 -0.87 9.59
C ALA A 143 22.15 -1.65 8.50
N ASP A 144 22.12 -2.98 8.57
CA ASP A 144 22.68 -3.91 7.60
C ASP A 144 21.85 -4.04 6.31
N GLU A 145 20.55 -3.78 6.39
CA GLU A 145 19.63 -3.73 5.25
C GLU A 145 19.46 -2.33 4.65
N ALA A 146 20.01 -1.29 5.29
CA ALA A 146 19.96 0.05 4.75
C ALA A 146 20.67 0.11 3.39
N ARG A 147 20.03 0.79 2.42
CA ARG A 147 20.70 1.13 1.16
C ARG A 147 21.82 2.14 1.47
N PRO A 148 23.03 1.98 0.88
CA PRO A 148 24.08 2.97 1.05
C PRO A 148 23.56 4.34 0.62
N ALA A 149 23.76 5.36 1.46
CA ALA A 149 23.25 6.70 1.23
C ALA A 149 23.77 7.25 -0.11
N ALA A 150 22.88 7.40 -1.10
CA ALA A 150 23.16 8.22 -2.26
C ALA A 150 23.34 9.67 -1.78
N LYS A 151 24.39 10.35 -2.25
CA LYS A 151 24.71 11.74 -1.86
C LYS A 151 23.51 12.64 -2.14
N GLN A 152 22.79 13.04 -1.09
CA GLN A 152 21.67 13.99 -1.14
C GLN A 152 22.12 15.30 -1.80
N ARG A 153 21.64 15.57 -3.03
CA ARG A 153 21.59 16.93 -3.56
C ARG A 153 20.38 17.62 -2.93
N GLN A 154 20.69 18.65 -2.15
CA GLN A 154 19.79 19.51 -1.41
C GLN A 154 18.82 20.22 -2.38
N ALA A 155 17.58 19.76 -2.48
CA ALA A 155 16.51 20.49 -3.15
C ALA A 155 15.71 21.29 -2.10
N ARG A 156 15.93 22.61 -2.08
CA ARG A 156 15.06 23.57 -1.40
C ARG A 156 13.73 23.63 -2.16
N GLY A 157 12.63 23.31 -1.47
CA GLY A 157 11.27 23.69 -1.86
C GLY A 157 10.41 22.57 -2.46
N GLY A 158 9.42 22.12 -1.69
CA GLY A 158 8.10 21.71 -2.17
C GLY A 158 8.02 20.65 -3.27
N ALA A 159 8.48 19.43 -3.01
CA ALA A 159 7.99 18.19 -3.62
C ALA A 159 8.58 17.02 -2.82
N VAL A 160 7.74 16.08 -2.37
CA VAL A 160 8.23 14.81 -1.80
C VAL A 160 8.86 14.03 -2.97
N GLY A 161 10.18 14.13 -3.07
CA GLY A 161 10.97 13.52 -4.13
C GLY A 161 11.12 12.02 -3.91
N THR A 162 10.44 11.23 -4.75
CA THR A 162 10.72 9.81 -4.95
C THR A 162 12.09 9.68 -5.63
N THR A 163 13.15 9.60 -4.83
CA THR A 163 14.52 9.44 -5.33
C THR A 163 15.02 8.03 -5.00
N VAL A 164 14.79 7.12 -5.94
CA VAL A 164 15.67 5.96 -6.15
C VAL A 164 16.17 6.13 -7.57
N GLU A 165 17.45 6.45 -7.71
CA GLU A 165 18.13 6.56 -8.99
C GLU A 165 18.22 5.17 -9.64
N GLU A 166 17.93 5.16 -10.95
CA GLU A 166 17.96 4.00 -11.85
C GLU A 166 19.39 3.47 -12.00
N PHE A 167 19.53 2.14 -12.17
CA PHE A 167 20.71 1.52 -12.75
C PHE A 167 20.45 1.22 -14.23
#